data_AF-A0A6I3MY88-F1
#
_entry.id   AF-A0A6I3MY88-F1
#
_cell.length_a   1.000
_cell.length_b   1.000
_cell.length_c   1.000
_cell.angle_alpha   90.00
_cell.angle_beta   90.00
_cell.angle_gamma   90.00
#
_symmetry.space_group_name_H-M   'P 1'
#
loop_
_entity.id
_entity.type
_entity.pdbx_description
1 polymer ?
#
loop_
_entity_poly.entity_id
_entity_poly.type
_entity_poly.pdbx_seq_one_letter_code
_entity_poly.pdbx_strand_id
1 'polypeptide(L)' 'MNNVTPYSEKLRKGDYTKITEMLGGKYARATVEAQLKGTRTLKDDVKEAADLYIETMNVLLKPKSTTNK' A
#
# COMPACT_ATOMS: atom_id res chain seq x y z
N MET A 1 -6.99 -20.06 -9.07
CA MET A 1 -7.15 -19.23 -7.85
C MET A 1 -6.20 -18.05 -8.01
N ASN A 2 -6.72 -16.82 -8.07
CA ASN A 2 -5.86 -15.64 -8.15
C ASN A 2 -5.15 -15.52 -6.79
N ASN A 3 -3.85 -15.81 -6.76
CA ASN A 3 -3.03 -15.59 -5.57
C ASN A 3 -2.88 -14.08 -5.37
N VAL A 4 -3.83 -13.48 -4.65
CA VAL A 4 -3.72 -12.08 -4.24
C VAL A 4 -2.62 -12.03 -3.20
N THR A 5 -1.41 -11.69 -3.66
CA THR A 5 -0.22 -11.50 -2.82
C THR A 5 -0.58 -10.53 -1.68
N PRO A 6 -0.49 -10.97 -0.41
CA PRO A 6 -0.86 -10.13 0.73
C PRO A 6 0.01 -8.87 0.81
N TYR A 7 -0.55 -7.77 1.31
CA TYR A 7 0.16 -6.49 1.43
C TYR A 7 1.46 -6.61 2.23
N SER A 8 1.55 -7.57 3.15
CA SER A 8 2.76 -7.90 3.92
C SER A 8 3.97 -8.30 3.06
N GLU A 9 3.76 -8.79 1.84
CA GLU A 9 4.83 -9.17 0.91
C GLU A 9 5.20 -8.02 -0.05
N LYS A 10 4.30 -7.05 -0.22
CA LYS A 10 4.49 -5.89 -1.11
C LYS A 10 5.03 -4.65 -0.38
N LEU A 11 4.75 -4.52 0.91
CA LEU A 11 5.05 -3.35 1.71
C LEU A 11 6.20 -3.60 2.69
N ARG A 12 7.13 -2.67 2.76
CA ARG A 12 8.21 -2.61 3.75
C ARG A 12 7.75 -1.88 5.01
N LYS A 13 8.50 -2.03 6.10
CA LYS A 13 8.21 -1.35 7.38
C LYS A 13 8.06 0.17 7.25
N GLY A 14 8.79 0.81 6.33
CA GLY A 14 8.71 2.26 6.09
C GLY A 14 7.41 2.70 5.41
N ASP A 15 6.83 1.82 4.60
CA ASP A 15 5.68 2.12 3.75
C ASP A 15 4.41 2.32 4.59
N TYR A 16 4.29 1.59 5.70
CA TYR A 16 3.20 1.78 6.67
C TYR A 16 3.15 3.20 7.22
N THR A 17 4.30 3.86 7.40
CA THR A 17 4.35 5.27 7.81
C THR A 17 3.78 6.16 6.72
N LYS A 18 4.15 5.91 5.45
CA LYS A 18 3.65 6.69 4.31
C LYS A 18 2.15 6.52 4.10
N ILE A 19 1.64 5.31 4.21
CA ILE A 19 0.20 5.04 4.15
C ILE A 19 -0.52 5.74 5.33
N THR A 20 0.08 5.75 6.51
CA THR A 20 -0.47 6.48 7.67
C THR A 20 -0.51 8.00 7.44
N GLU A 21 0.53 8.57 6.82
CA GLU A 21 0.57 9.98 6.41
C GLU A 21 -0.50 10.29 5.36
N MET A 22 -0.70 9.42 4.36
CA MET A 22 -1.76 9.56 3.33
C MET A 22 -3.17 9.55 3.95
N LEU A 23 -3.37 8.80 5.03
CA LEU A 23 -4.61 8.76 5.79
C LEU A 23 -4.78 9.95 6.75
N GLY A 24 -3.89 10.95 6.70
CA GLY A 24 -3.95 12.15 7.54
C GLY A 24 -3.82 11.86 9.04
N GLY A 25 -3.19 10.75 9.41
CA GLY A 25 -3.08 10.34 10.82
C GLY A 25 -4.39 9.81 11.44
N LYS A 26 -5.42 9.54 10.63
CA LYS A 26 -6.70 8.95 11.09
C LYS A 26 -6.52 7.63 11.85
N TYR A 27 -5.47 6.88 11.53
CA TYR A 27 -5.10 5.64 12.21
C TYR A 27 -3.65 5.70 12.67
N ALA A 28 -3.37 5.11 13.83
CA ALA A 28 -1.99 4.89 14.25
C ALA A 28 -1.28 3.91 13.31
N ARG A 29 0.02 4.10 13.09
CA ARG A 29 0.86 3.20 12.26
C ARG A 29 0.69 1.73 12.63
N ALA A 30 0.65 1.40 13.92
CA ALA A 30 0.47 0.04 14.38
C ALA A 30 -0.89 -0.56 13.96
N THR A 31 -1.93 0.28 13.87
CA THR A 31 -3.25 -0.16 13.40
C THR A 31 -3.22 -0.43 11.90
N VAL A 32 -2.64 0.47 11.12
CA VAL A 32 -2.45 0.30 9.67
C VAL A 32 -1.65 -0.97 9.38
N GLU A 33 -0.53 -1.17 10.07
CA GLU A 33 0.31 -2.36 9.93
C GLU A 33 -0.46 -3.65 10.29
N ALA A 34 -1.21 -3.66 11.40
CA ALA A 34 -1.98 -4.81 11.81
C ALA A 34 -3.07 -5.19 10.80
N GLN A 35 -3.75 -4.18 10.22
CA GLN A 35 -4.77 -4.38 9.19
C GLN A 35 -4.19 -4.92 7.89
N LEU A 36 -3.09 -4.33 7.41
CA LEU A 36 -2.44 -4.75 6.16
C LEU A 36 -1.73 -6.11 6.27
N LYS A 37 -1.36 -6.52 7.49
CA LYS A 37 -0.88 -7.87 7.79
C LYS A 37 -2.01 -8.91 7.94
N GLY A 38 -3.27 -8.49 7.91
CA GLY A 38 -4.41 -9.39 8.12
C GLY A 38 -4.62 -9.83 9.57
N THR A 39 -3.91 -9.22 10.52
CA THR A 39 -4.09 -9.49 11.97
C THR A 39 -5.28 -8.74 12.58
N ARG A 40 -5.84 -7.79 11.82
CA ARG A 40 -7.07 -7.05 12.13
C ARG A 40 -7.92 -6.92 10.87
N THR A 41 -9.21 -6.63 11.05
CA THR A 41 -10.11 -6.27 9.95
C THR A 41 -9.55 -5.09 9.16
N LEU A 42 -9.28 -5.32 7.88
CA LEU A 42 -8.84 -4.29 6.96
C LEU A 42 -10.00 -3.35 6.66
N LYS A 43 -9.79 -2.06 6.93
CA LYS A 43 -10.76 -1.02 6.58
C LYS A 43 -10.55 -0.55 5.14
N ASP A 44 -11.63 -0.14 4.49
CA ASP A 44 -11.61 0.28 3.10
C ASP A 44 -10.67 1.47 2.86
N ASP A 45 -10.66 2.44 3.77
CA ASP A 45 -9.75 3.58 3.70
C ASP A 45 -8.27 3.17 3.79
N VAL A 46 -7.93 2.24 4.69
CA VAL A 46 -6.57 1.69 4.79
C VAL A 46 -6.19 0.89 3.55
N LYS A 47 -7.14 0.13 2.98
CA LYS A 47 -6.94 -0.63 1.75
C LYS A 47 -6.67 0.29 0.56
N GLU A 48 -7.53 1.30 0.36
CA GLU A 48 -7.41 2.25 -0.75
C GLU A 48 -6.09 3.02 -0.69
N ALA A 49 -5.69 3.49 0.49
CA ALA A 49 -4.41 4.17 0.68
C ALA A 49 -3.21 3.24 0.39
N ALA A 50 -3.29 1.97 0.79
CA ALA A 50 -2.24 0.99 0.50
C ALA A 50 -2.17 0.63 -1.00
N ASP A 51 -3.31 0.45 -1.66
CA ASP A 51 -3.39 0.19 -3.09
C ASP A 51 -2.81 1.35 -3.91
N LEU A 52 -3.20 2.59 -3.60
CA LEU A 52 -2.69 3.79 -4.25
C LEU A 52 -1.17 3.95 -4.05
N TYR A 53 -0.68 3.65 -2.84
CA TYR A 53 0.75 3.70 -2.55
C TYR A 53 1.54 2.69 -3.39
N ILE A 54 1.05 1.43 -3.48
CA ILE A 54 1.68 0.39 -4.30
C ILE A 54 1.63 0.74 -5.78
N GLU A 55 0.51 1.27 -6.27
CA GLU A 55 0.39 1.74 -7.65
C GLU A 55 1.42 2.84 -7.94
N THR A 56 1.55 3.82 -7.05
CA THR A 56 2.52 4.91 -7.17
C THR A 56 3.96 4.37 -7.23
N MET A 57 4.31 3.42 -6.36
CA MET A 57 5.63 2.77 -6.39
C MET A 57 5.86 2.01 -7.70
N ASN A 58 4.87 1.27 -8.19
CA ASN A 58 4.98 0.53 -9.43
C ASN A 58 5.10 1.44 -10.66
N VAL A 59 4.41 2.59 -10.66
CA VAL A 59 4.52 3.61 -11.72
C VAL A 59 5.89 4.27 -11.70
N LEU A 60 6.44 4.57 -10.52
CA LEU A 60 7.78 5.16 -10.39
C LEU A 60 8.91 4.19 -10.75
N LEU A 61 8.68 2.88 -10.65
CA LEU A 61 9.66 1.84 -10.99
C LEU A 61 9.60 1.38 -12.44
N LYS A 62 8.54 1.72 -13.18
CA LYS A 62 8.52 1.53 -14.64
C LYS A 62 9.20 2.75 -15.28
N PRO A 63 10.36 2.61 -15.95
CA PRO A 63 10.80 3.66 -16.84
C PRO A 63 9.66 3.89 -17.84
N LYS A 64 9.33 5.15 -18.12
CA LYS A 64 8.47 5.51 -19.26
C LYS A 64 9.05 4.78 -20.47
N SER A 65 8.42 3.69 -20.92
CA SER A 65 8.64 3.21 -22.27
C SER A 65 8.20 4.36 -23.16
N THR A 66 9.20 5.04 -23.68
CA THR A 66 9.09 6.06 -24.71
C THR A 66 8.12 5.57 -25.76
N THR A 67 7.06 6.35 -25.93
CA THR A 67 6.16 6.32 -27.07
C THR A 67 7.01 6.22 -28.33
N ASN A 68 7.00 5.04 -28.97
CA ASN A 68 7.41 4.91 -30.35
C ASN A 68 6.32 5.57 -31.19
N LYS A 69 6.66 6.64 -31.90
CA LYS A 69 5.85 7.17 -32.99
C LYS A 69 6.76 7.44 -34.17
#